data_AF-A0A2N1VUV9-F1
#
_entry.id   AF-A0A2N1VUV9-F1
#
_cell.length_a   1.000
_cell.length_b   1.000
_cell.length_c   1.000
_cell.angle_alpha   90.00
_cell.angle_beta   90.00
_cell.angle_gamma   90.00
#
_symmetry.space_group_name_H-M   'P 1'
#
loop_
_entity.id
_entity.type
_entity.pdbx_description
1 polymer ?
#
loop_
_entity_poly.entity_id
_entity_poly.type
_entity_poly.pdbx_seq_one_letter_code
_entity_poly.pdbx_strand_id
1 'polypeptide(L)'
;VFRNHQSLTRSFINSFAKNNSSELIKFLEDGFYGTVNYDYAITGLSVVNNTIYNLELARYGSGVSSSRIYLYTEKDTLTAEWDGKNKKQIIQFVTANRVIAAEIKPQFSILMDYNYSNNSYTVDQKYWGSLSIAIRSFFWFQNALMIFGSIG
;
A
#
# COMPACT_ATOMS: atom_id res chain seq x y z
N VAL A 1 4.89 -9.63 -37.15
CA VAL A 1 5.83 -9.66 -36.00
C VAL A 1 5.10 -9.64 -34.64
N PHE A 2 4.10 -8.79 -34.42
CA PHE A 2 3.36 -8.70 -33.14
C PHE A 2 2.57 -9.95 -32.69
N ARG A 3 2.19 -10.86 -33.60
CA ARG A 3 1.44 -12.09 -33.27
C ARG A 3 2.25 -13.15 -32.48
N ASN A 4 3.57 -13.17 -32.64
CA ASN A 4 4.43 -14.19 -31.98
C ASN A 4 4.74 -13.87 -30.50
N HIS A 5 4.66 -12.61 -30.08
CA HIS A 5 4.94 -12.25 -28.68
C HIS A 5 3.80 -12.66 -27.74
N GLN A 6 2.54 -12.56 -28.18
CA GLN A 6 1.41 -12.99 -27.36
C GLN A 6 1.39 -14.51 -27.13
N SER A 7 1.86 -15.32 -28.08
CA SER A 7 1.93 -16.78 -27.93
C SER A 7 3.05 -17.23 -26.99
N LEU A 8 4.21 -16.57 -27.03
CA LEU A 8 5.34 -16.83 -26.13
C LEU A 8 5.01 -16.52 -24.67
N THR A 9 4.42 -15.35 -24.39
CA THR A 9 4.06 -14.96 -23.03
C THR A 9 2.94 -15.84 -22.46
N ARG A 10 1.95 -16.25 -23.26
CA ARG A 10 0.94 -17.25 -22.84
C ARG A 10 1.56 -18.62 -22.57
N SER A 11 2.50 -19.06 -23.41
CA SER A 11 3.22 -20.33 -23.21
C SER A 11 4.06 -20.32 -21.93
N PHE A 12 4.70 -19.19 -21.61
CA PHE A 12 5.40 -18.98 -20.34
C PHE A 12 4.45 -19.06 -19.14
N ILE A 13 3.36 -18.27 -19.14
CA ILE A 13 2.37 -18.28 -18.03
C ILE A 13 1.80 -19.69 -17.83
N ASN A 14 1.44 -20.39 -18.91
CA ASN A 14 0.89 -21.75 -18.83
C ASN A 14 1.91 -22.78 -18.29
N SER A 15 3.19 -22.62 -18.63
CA SER A 15 4.26 -23.49 -18.11
C SER A 15 4.54 -23.19 -16.65
N PHE A 16 4.48 -21.91 -16.26
CA PHE A 16 4.64 -21.45 -14.89
C PHE A 16 3.44 -21.84 -14.01
N ALA A 17 2.23 -21.86 -14.56
CA ALA A 17 0.98 -22.23 -13.89
C ALA A 17 0.94 -23.67 -13.37
N LYS A 18 1.68 -24.59 -14.00
CA LYS A 18 1.65 -26.01 -13.61
C LYS A 18 2.11 -26.28 -12.17
N ASN A 19 2.93 -25.39 -11.60
CA ASN A 19 3.54 -25.60 -10.28
C ASN A 19 3.23 -24.47 -9.28
N ASN A 20 2.36 -23.52 -9.63
CA ASN A 20 2.15 -22.29 -8.85
C ASN A 20 0.68 -22.09 -8.47
N SER A 21 0.42 -21.22 -7.50
CA SER A 21 -0.93 -20.92 -7.03
C SER A 21 -1.75 -20.21 -8.11
N SER A 22 -3.07 -20.48 -8.14
CA SER A 22 -4.01 -19.83 -9.05
C SER A 22 -4.01 -18.30 -8.91
N GLU A 23 -3.76 -17.79 -7.71
CA GLU A 23 -3.65 -16.35 -7.44
C GLU A 23 -2.46 -15.71 -8.13
N LEU A 24 -1.30 -16.38 -8.13
CA LEU A 24 -0.10 -15.87 -8.80
C LEU A 24 -0.29 -15.86 -10.33
N ILE A 25 -1.00 -16.85 -10.87
CA ILE A 25 -1.31 -16.91 -12.30
C ILE A 25 -2.27 -15.81 -12.69
N LYS A 26 -3.32 -15.59 -11.91
CA LYS A 26 -4.22 -14.46 -12.13
C LYS A 26 -3.49 -13.11 -12.06
N PHE A 27 -2.60 -12.95 -11.08
CA PHE A 27 -1.77 -11.75 -10.96
C PHE A 27 -0.90 -11.52 -12.21
N LEU A 28 -0.26 -12.57 -12.74
CA LEU A 28 0.55 -12.44 -13.95
C LEU A 28 -0.31 -12.16 -15.19
N GLU A 29 -1.48 -12.78 -15.31
CA GLU A 29 -2.43 -12.48 -16.38
C GLU A 29 -2.91 -11.03 -16.31
N ASP A 30 -3.29 -10.55 -15.12
CA ASP A 30 -3.71 -9.18 -14.87
C ASP A 30 -2.57 -8.19 -15.20
N GLY A 31 -1.32 -8.54 -14.88
CA GLY A 31 -0.14 -7.70 -15.15
C GLY A 31 0.29 -7.64 -16.62
N PHE A 32 0.27 -8.78 -17.33
CA PHE A 32 0.74 -8.85 -18.72
C PHE A 32 -0.35 -8.56 -19.76
N TYR A 33 -1.61 -8.81 -19.41
CA TYR A 33 -2.75 -8.73 -20.34
C TYR A 33 -3.95 -7.97 -19.80
N GLY A 34 -4.03 -7.76 -18.49
CA GLY A 34 -5.17 -7.12 -17.85
C GLY A 34 -5.19 -5.61 -18.03
N THR A 35 -6.39 -5.05 -18.00
CA THR A 35 -6.65 -3.61 -17.76
C THR A 35 -7.03 -3.39 -16.30
N VAL A 36 -6.49 -4.22 -15.41
CA VAL A 36 -6.94 -4.36 -14.03
C VAL A 36 -6.08 -3.45 -13.15
N ASN A 37 -6.73 -2.66 -12.32
CA ASN A 37 -6.06 -1.71 -11.45
C ASN A 37 -6.20 -2.21 -10.02
N TYR A 38 -5.10 -2.25 -9.27
CA TYR A 38 -5.12 -2.49 -7.84
C TYR A 38 -5.03 -1.14 -7.12
N ASP A 39 -5.93 -0.94 -6.17
CA ASP A 39 -5.98 0.25 -5.31
C ASP A 39 -6.71 -0.18 -4.04
N TYR A 40 -5.93 -0.43 -3.01
CA TYR A 40 -6.38 -0.81 -1.68
C TYR A 40 -6.15 0.36 -0.75
N ALA A 41 -7.07 0.60 0.17
CA ALA A 41 -6.96 1.76 1.05
C ALA A 41 -7.45 1.44 2.45
N ILE A 42 -6.78 2.05 3.43
CA ILE A 42 -7.33 2.19 4.77
C ILE A 42 -8.10 3.49 4.80
N THR A 43 -9.42 3.41 4.95
CA THR A 43 -10.29 4.59 4.90
C THR A 43 -10.54 5.18 6.28
N GLY A 44 -10.34 4.41 7.33
CA GLY A 44 -10.59 4.86 8.68
C GLY A 44 -10.10 3.89 9.74
N LEU A 45 -9.82 4.45 10.91
CA LEU A 45 -9.59 3.72 12.14
C LEU A 45 -10.44 4.39 13.22
N SER A 46 -11.38 3.64 13.80
CA SER A 46 -12.25 4.13 14.87
C SER A 46 -12.17 3.25 16.11
N VAL A 47 -12.32 3.87 17.28
CA VAL A 47 -12.32 3.18 18.57
C VAL A 47 -13.77 2.91 18.96
N VAL A 48 -14.14 1.64 19.11
CA VAL A 48 -15.49 1.25 19.55
C VAL A 48 -15.58 1.29 21.07
N ASN A 49 -14.54 0.79 21.74
CA ASN A 49 -14.36 0.87 23.19
C ASN A 49 -12.86 0.90 23.53
N ASN A 50 -12.49 0.94 24.81
CA ASN A 50 -11.08 1.03 25.23
C ASN A 50 -10.16 -0.09 24.73
N THR A 51 -10.70 -1.20 24.22
CA THR A 51 -9.90 -2.33 23.73
C THR A 51 -10.22 -2.76 22.29
N ILE A 52 -11.26 -2.20 21.66
CA ILE A 52 -11.75 -2.63 20.35
C ILE A 52 -11.60 -1.50 19.36
N TYR A 53 -10.85 -1.79 18.30
CA TYR A 53 -10.60 -0.89 17.19
C TYR A 53 -11.24 -1.47 15.92
N ASN A 54 -12.00 -0.64 15.23
CA ASN A 54 -12.51 -0.93 13.88
C ASN A 54 -11.54 -0.32 12.86
N LEU A 55 -10.96 -1.17 12.02
CA LEU A 55 -10.20 -0.76 10.86
C LEU A 55 -11.08 -0.89 9.62
N GLU A 56 -11.29 0.22 8.93
CA GLU A 56 -12.09 0.29 7.71
C GLU A 56 -11.19 0.20 6.48
N LEU A 57 -11.53 -0.73 5.59
CA LEU A 57 -10.78 -1.05 4.39
C LEU A 57 -11.65 -0.80 3.17
N ALA A 58 -11.04 -0.29 2.12
CA ALA A 58 -11.68 -0.14 0.82
C ALA A 58 -10.79 -0.66 -0.30
N ARG A 59 -11.45 -1.16 -1.35
CA ARG A 59 -10.84 -1.53 -2.62
C ARG A 59 -11.50 -0.70 -3.72
N TYR A 60 -10.77 0.26 -4.23
CA TYR A 60 -11.24 1.13 -5.32
C TYR A 60 -10.97 0.50 -6.69
N GLY A 61 -9.91 -0.29 -6.79
CA GLY A 61 -9.53 -1.00 -8.01
C GLY A 61 -10.48 -2.15 -8.38
N SER A 62 -10.34 -2.64 -9.61
CA SER A 62 -11.01 -3.86 -10.10
C SER A 62 -10.25 -5.14 -9.78
N GLY A 63 -8.94 -5.03 -9.49
CA GLY A 63 -8.09 -6.15 -9.09
C GLY A 63 -8.53 -6.74 -7.77
N VAL A 64 -8.39 -8.06 -7.64
CA VAL A 64 -8.71 -8.80 -6.41
C VAL A 64 -7.52 -9.70 -6.10
N SER A 65 -6.96 -9.51 -4.91
CA SER A 65 -5.80 -10.21 -4.35
C SER A 65 -5.98 -10.29 -2.84
N SER A 66 -5.56 -11.42 -2.27
CA SER A 66 -5.39 -11.55 -0.82
C SER A 66 -4.34 -10.56 -0.32
N SER A 67 -4.61 -9.96 0.83
CA SER A 67 -3.79 -8.95 1.46
C SER A 67 -3.66 -9.22 2.95
N ARG A 68 -2.46 -9.03 3.47
CA ARG A 68 -2.22 -9.07 4.91
C ARG A 68 -2.31 -7.67 5.47
N ILE A 69 -2.98 -7.55 6.61
CA ILE A 69 -3.24 -6.29 7.29
C ILE A 69 -2.45 -6.31 8.58
N TYR A 70 -1.77 -5.22 8.84
CA TYR A 70 -0.96 -5.01 10.02
C TYR A 70 -1.54 -3.84 10.81
N LEU A 71 -1.79 -4.06 12.10
CA LEU A 71 -2.15 -3.02 13.05
C LEU A 71 -0.99 -2.86 14.02
N TYR A 72 -0.34 -1.71 13.98
CA TYR A 72 0.79 -1.38 14.83
C TYR A 72 0.28 -0.69 16.09
N THR A 73 0.69 -1.19 17.25
CA THR A 73 0.46 -0.54 18.55
C THR A 73 1.79 -0.07 19.13
N GLU A 74 1.74 0.60 20.28
CA GLU A 74 2.94 0.98 21.02
C GLU A 74 3.82 -0.21 21.46
N LYS A 75 3.27 -1.44 21.56
CA LYS A 75 3.97 -2.60 22.14
C LYS A 75 4.02 -3.82 21.22
N ASP A 76 3.06 -3.96 20.32
CA ASP A 76 2.90 -5.15 19.49
C ASP A 76 2.38 -4.81 18.08
N THR A 77 2.31 -5.84 17.25
CA THR A 77 1.71 -5.77 15.91
C THR A 77 0.70 -6.89 15.79
N LEU A 78 -0.55 -6.53 15.54
CA LEU A 78 -1.61 -7.49 15.26
C LEU A 78 -1.75 -7.67 13.76
N THR A 79 -2.13 -8.87 13.33
CA THR A 79 -2.28 -9.19 11.91
C THR A 79 -3.65 -9.76 11.61
N ALA A 80 -4.20 -9.40 10.45
CA ALA A 80 -5.39 -10.03 9.88
C ALA A 80 -5.18 -10.29 8.39
N GLU A 81 -6.05 -11.12 7.81
CA GLU A 81 -6.05 -11.38 6.37
C GLU A 81 -7.37 -10.87 5.76
N TRP A 82 -7.26 -10.34 4.55
CA TRP A 82 -8.40 -9.86 3.78
C TRP A 82 -8.29 -10.36 2.34
N ASP A 83 -9.32 -11.07 1.88
CA ASP A 83 -9.35 -11.65 0.55
C ASP A 83 -9.58 -10.63 -0.59
N GLY A 84 -9.89 -9.38 -0.23
CA GLY A 84 -10.14 -8.30 -1.19
C GLY A 84 -11.40 -8.49 -2.05
N LYS A 85 -12.24 -9.51 -1.84
CA LYS A 85 -13.42 -9.75 -2.69
C LYS A 85 -14.46 -8.66 -2.50
N ASN A 86 -14.74 -8.34 -1.24
CA ASN A 86 -15.64 -7.24 -0.88
C ASN A 86 -14.95 -5.90 -1.13
N LYS A 87 -15.65 -4.93 -1.72
CA LYS A 87 -15.10 -3.58 -1.95
C LYS A 87 -14.88 -2.78 -0.68
N LYS A 88 -15.61 -3.10 0.38
CA LYS A 88 -15.48 -2.49 1.70
C LYS A 88 -15.55 -3.58 2.75
N GLN A 89 -14.71 -3.47 3.76
CA GLN A 89 -14.69 -4.41 4.88
C GLN A 89 -14.24 -3.70 6.15
N ILE A 90 -14.85 -4.08 7.27
CA ILE A 90 -14.41 -3.64 8.60
C ILE A 90 -13.77 -4.85 9.27
N ILE A 91 -12.56 -4.66 9.78
CA ILE A 91 -11.87 -5.66 10.59
C ILE A 91 -11.75 -5.14 12.01
N GLN A 92 -12.13 -5.97 12.97
CA GLN A 92 -12.04 -5.63 14.39
C GLN A 92 -10.76 -6.21 14.97
N PHE A 93 -10.02 -5.37 15.69
CA PHE A 93 -8.86 -5.76 16.48
C PHE A 93 -9.13 -5.52 17.95
N VAL A 94 -8.70 -6.47 18.77
CA VAL A 94 -8.80 -6.38 20.23
C VAL A 94 -7.41 -6.19 20.81
N THR A 95 -7.16 -5.03 21.42
CA THR A 95 -5.90 -4.71 22.10
C THR A 95 -6.11 -3.65 23.17
N ALA A 96 -5.46 -3.79 24.32
CA ALA A 96 -5.41 -2.74 25.34
C ALA A 96 -4.34 -1.68 25.05
N ASN A 97 -3.48 -1.92 24.05
CA ASN A 97 -2.41 -0.99 23.68
C ASN A 97 -2.94 0.10 22.75
N ARG A 98 -2.37 1.29 22.84
CA ARG A 98 -2.70 2.39 21.93
C ARG A 98 -2.25 2.04 20.51
N VAL A 99 -3.15 2.14 19.55
CA VAL A 99 -2.84 1.97 18.12
C VAL A 99 -2.13 3.21 17.60
N ILE A 100 -1.05 3.00 16.86
CA ILE A 100 -0.22 4.08 16.28
C ILE A 100 -0.37 4.16 14.76
N ALA A 101 -0.55 3.02 14.09
CA ALA A 101 -0.68 2.95 12.64
C ALA A 101 -1.33 1.64 12.19
N ALA A 102 -1.74 1.60 10.92
CA ALA A 102 -2.20 0.41 10.23
C ALA A 102 -1.64 0.39 8.80
N GLU A 103 -1.46 -0.79 8.23
CA GLU A 103 -0.95 -0.99 6.87
C GLU A 103 -1.62 -2.19 6.20
N ILE A 104 -1.97 -2.04 4.92
CA ILE A 104 -2.35 -3.12 4.01
C ILE A 104 -1.13 -3.49 3.19
N LYS A 105 -0.77 -4.78 3.21
CA LYS A 105 0.29 -5.34 2.38
C LYS A 105 -0.31 -6.42 1.47
N PRO A 106 -0.63 -6.06 0.21
CA PRO A 106 -1.06 -7.04 -0.77
C PRO A 106 0.02 -8.10 -0.99
N GLN A 107 -0.37 -9.37 -1.09
CA GLN A 107 0.57 -10.48 -1.21
C GLN A 107 1.46 -10.40 -2.45
N PHE A 108 0.95 -9.78 -3.52
CA PHE A 108 1.64 -9.71 -4.81
C PHE A 108 1.80 -8.29 -5.39
N SER A 109 1.41 -7.20 -4.69
CA SER A 109 1.34 -5.88 -5.35
C SER A 109 1.77 -4.66 -4.52
N ILE A 110 3.06 -4.50 -4.25
CA ILE A 110 3.62 -3.13 -4.17
C ILE A 110 3.73 -2.54 -5.59
N LEU A 111 3.98 -3.37 -6.60
CA LEU A 111 4.31 -2.91 -7.96
C LEU A 111 3.10 -2.53 -8.82
N MET A 112 1.91 -3.06 -8.52
CA MET A 112 0.68 -2.79 -9.31
C MET A 112 -0.36 -1.97 -8.57
N ASP A 113 -0.12 -1.68 -7.28
CA ASP A 113 -0.98 -0.76 -6.55
C ASP A 113 -0.69 0.66 -7.04
N TYR A 114 -1.68 1.25 -7.71
CA TYR A 114 -1.54 2.58 -8.28
C TYR A 114 -1.34 3.65 -7.21
N ASN A 115 -1.91 3.45 -6.02
CA ASN A 115 -1.88 4.45 -4.97
C ASN A 115 -1.36 3.87 -3.66
N TYR A 116 -0.14 3.32 -3.66
CA TYR A 116 0.44 2.74 -2.45
C TYR A 116 0.42 3.65 -1.19
N SER A 117 0.34 4.97 -1.35
CA SER A 117 0.28 5.92 -0.24
C SER A 117 -0.97 5.77 0.65
N ASN A 118 -2.10 5.31 0.12
CA ASN A 118 -3.34 5.12 0.88
C ASN A 118 -3.45 3.74 1.57
N ASN A 119 -2.47 2.86 1.36
CA ASN A 119 -2.39 1.56 2.03
C ASN A 119 -2.03 1.67 3.51
N SER A 120 -1.57 2.84 3.95
CA SER A 120 -1.17 3.07 5.33
C SER A 120 -1.99 4.17 5.97
N TYR A 121 -2.26 4.02 7.26
CA TYR A 121 -2.94 5.01 8.08
C TYR A 121 -2.12 5.21 9.35
N THR A 122 -1.75 6.45 9.66
CA THR A 122 -1.07 6.80 10.92
C THR A 122 -2.02 7.63 11.77
N VAL A 123 -2.18 7.26 13.05
CA VAL A 123 -3.08 7.97 13.97
C VAL A 123 -2.58 9.38 14.27
N ASP A 124 -1.28 9.51 14.54
CA ASP A 124 -0.65 10.79 14.84
C ASP A 124 0.10 11.32 13.60
N GLN A 125 -0.25 12.52 13.13
CA GLN A 125 0.47 13.14 12.01
C GLN A 125 1.90 13.53 12.44
N LYS A 126 2.90 12.96 11.77
CA LYS A 126 4.32 13.26 12.02
C LYS A 126 4.79 14.43 11.15
N TYR A 127 4.50 15.67 11.57
CA TYR A 127 4.90 16.89 10.84
C TYR A 127 6.43 17.14 10.79
N TRP A 128 7.19 16.52 11.68
CA TRP A 128 8.64 16.71 11.80
C TRP A 128 9.42 16.35 10.54
N GLY A 129 8.97 15.33 9.80
CA GLY A 129 9.59 14.92 8.54
C GLY A 129 9.55 16.04 7.50
N SER A 130 8.35 16.53 7.19
CA SER A 130 8.14 17.64 6.24
C SER A 130 8.83 18.92 6.71
N LEU A 131 8.78 19.23 8.01
CA LEU A 131 9.45 20.40 8.57
C LEU A 131 10.98 20.33 8.39
N SER A 132 11.58 19.16 8.63
CA SER A 132 13.03 18.98 8.48
C SER A 132 13.50 19.20 7.03
N ILE A 133 12.71 18.75 6.05
CA ILE A 133 13.01 18.95 4.63
C ILE A 133 12.91 20.43 4.26
N ALA A 134 11.88 21.12 4.78
CA ALA A 134 11.68 22.55 4.53
C ALA A 134 12.83 23.38 5.09
N ILE A 135 13.27 23.10 6.33
CA ILE A 135 14.41 23.77 6.96
C ILE A 135 15.70 23.54 6.17
N ARG A 136 15.96 22.29 5.75
CA ARG A 136 17.16 21.97 4.96
C ARG A 136 17.15 22.66 3.59
N SER A 137 16.01 22.69 2.90
CA SER A 137 15.87 23.42 1.64
C SER A 137 16.09 24.92 1.83
N PHE A 138 15.51 25.51 2.88
CA PHE A 138 15.68 26.93 3.20
C PHE A 138 17.14 27.29 3.48
N PHE A 139 17.86 26.44 4.22
CA PHE A 139 19.30 26.59 4.42
C PHE A 139 20.06 26.67 3.09
N TRP A 140 19.79 25.77 2.14
CA TRP A 140 20.46 25.81 0.83
C TRP A 140 20.11 27.07 0.03
N PHE A 141 18.85 27.51 0.04
CA PHE A 141 18.45 28.75 -0.63
C PHE A 141 19.15 29.99 -0.03
N GLN A 142 19.23 30.08 1.29
CA GLN A 142 19.92 31.18 1.96
C GLN A 142 21.40 31.23 1.57
N ASN A 143 22.09 30.08 1.57
CA ASN A 143 23.50 30.02 1.20
C ASN A 143 23.72 30.36 -0.28
N ALA A 144 22.86 29.86 -1.18
CA ALA A 144 22.95 30.19 -2.60
C ALA A 144 22.78 31.70 -2.84
N LEU A 145 21.78 32.32 -2.21
CA LEU A 145 21.54 33.76 -2.32
C LEU A 145 22.71 34.60 -1.75
N MET A 146 23.35 34.17 -0.65
CA MET A 146 24.53 34.86 -0.12
C MET A 146 25.71 34.79 -1.10
N ILE A 147 25.95 33.63 -1.72
CA ILE A 147 27.02 33.47 -2.71
C ILE A 147 26.75 34.37 -3.91
N PHE A 148 25.55 34.30 -4.50
CA PHE A 148 25.19 35.12 -5.67
C PHE A 148 25.13 36.62 -5.36
N GLY A 149 24.64 36.99 -4.17
CA GLY A 149 24.61 38.38 -3.72
C GLY A 149 25.98 38.96 -3.38
N SER A 150 26.99 38.12 -3.13
CA SER A 150 28.38 38.57 -2.90
C SER A 150 29.22 38.72 -4.17
N ILE A 151 28.70 38.27 -5.32
CA ILE A 151 29.37 38.32 -6.63
C ILE A 151 28.98 39.59 -7.42
N GLY A 152 28.08 40.43 -6.89
CA GLY A 152 27.75 41.77 -7.41
C GLY A 152 28.20 42.87 -6.47
#